data_AF-A0A2V7WID5-F1
#
_entry.id   AF-A0A2V7WID5-F1
#
_cell.length_a   1.000
_cell.length_b   1.000
_cell.length_c   1.000
_cell.angle_alpha   90.00
_cell.angle_beta   90.00
_cell.angle_gamma   90.00
#
_symmetry.space_group_name_H-M   'P 1'
#
loop_
_entity.id
_entity.type
_entity.pdbx_description
1 polymer ?
#
loop_
_entity_poly.entity_id
_entity_poly.type
_entity_poly.pdbx_seq_one_letter_code
_entity_poly.pdbx_strand_id
1 'polypeptide(L)'
;MLQKALSSELAIAGGGIGLATQTVRLDQSRRDNWEERTAEVGNACSRSERGRRPEQGFSLAETLVVLALIGIVLVVAVPVAGKIIRHSNGLGAFANLRQVMAAARLQAIKRGANVVVEISVTPENTIRLRTFQDRANDTTSPLPADELAAAGNYRQDIGTFATSPGTDEPTLSDVTLAPGVFLWKQSGTKSDLGTAAAFDGYAGRADLTDRIVFLPSGGIVPPEATGCGLPTSSGGRGIYFADAQGKNFFRVTVESNLSGKLRVDKYVAGSGYVSSGWIWL
;
A
#
# COMPACT_ATOMS: atom_id res chain seq x y z
N MET A 1 -35.86 46.42 -5.85
CA MET A 1 -35.26 45.78 -7.04
C MET A 1 -34.07 44.87 -6.65
N LEU A 2 -34.19 44.11 -5.55
CA LEU A 2 -33.05 43.39 -4.95
C LEU A 2 -33.49 42.21 -4.06
N GLN A 3 -34.38 41.34 -4.56
CA GLN A 3 -34.87 40.20 -3.75
C GLN A 3 -35.47 39.04 -4.58
N LYS A 4 -34.84 38.64 -5.69
CA LYS A 4 -35.31 37.51 -6.52
C LYS A 4 -34.14 36.84 -7.29
N ALA A 5 -33.28 36.08 -6.60
CA ALA A 5 -32.30 35.19 -7.26
C ALA A 5 -31.69 34.12 -6.32
N LEU A 6 -32.45 33.60 -5.36
CA LEU A 6 -32.00 32.52 -4.48
C LEU A 6 -33.13 31.49 -4.36
N SER A 7 -33.30 30.60 -5.35
CA SER A 7 -34.05 29.33 -5.25
C SER A 7 -34.09 28.59 -6.58
N SER A 8 -33.07 27.77 -6.87
CA SER A 8 -33.02 26.69 -7.88
C SER A 8 -31.53 26.32 -8.03
N GLU A 9 -31.00 25.12 -7.87
CA GLU A 9 -31.51 23.76 -7.87
C GLU A 9 -30.62 22.94 -6.91
N LEU A 10 -31.22 22.14 -6.03
CA LEU A 10 -30.50 21.14 -5.26
C LEU A 10 -31.24 19.81 -5.43
N ALA A 11 -31.11 19.23 -6.61
CA ALA A 11 -31.58 17.88 -6.93
C ALA A 11 -30.36 16.94 -6.96
N ILE A 12 -29.88 16.56 -5.77
CA ILE A 12 -28.86 15.52 -5.62
C ILE A 12 -29.59 14.17 -5.70
N ALA A 13 -29.54 13.57 -6.90
CA ALA A 13 -29.98 12.21 -7.13
C ALA A 13 -29.07 11.24 -6.34
N GLY A 14 -29.62 10.68 -5.26
CA GLY A 14 -28.99 9.64 -4.46
C GLY A 14 -28.86 8.33 -5.24
N GLY A 15 -27.73 8.16 -5.93
CA GLY A 15 -27.29 6.87 -6.44
C GLY A 15 -26.67 6.05 -5.32
N GLY A 16 -27.50 5.29 -4.60
CA GLY A 16 -27.06 4.38 -3.55
C GLY A 16 -26.13 3.30 -4.11
N ILE A 17 -24.84 3.44 -3.84
CA ILE A 17 -23.87 2.35 -4.00
C ILE A 17 -24.19 1.34 -2.90
N GLY A 18 -24.88 0.27 -3.29
CA GLY A 18 -25.11 -0.89 -2.45
C GLY A 18 -23.78 -1.51 -2.05
N LEU A 19 -23.24 -1.05 -0.93
CA LEU A 19 -22.21 -1.77 -0.20
C LEU A 19 -22.88 -3.07 0.26
N ALA A 20 -22.64 -4.15 -0.49
CA ALA A 20 -22.97 -5.49 -0.05
C ALA A 20 -22.11 -5.79 1.17
N THR A 21 -22.59 -5.37 2.34
CA THR A 21 -22.10 -5.79 3.65
C THR A 21 -22.21 -7.30 3.68
N GLN A 22 -21.11 -7.96 3.40
CA GLN A 22 -20.97 -9.39 3.60
C GLN A 22 -21.03 -9.61 5.11
N THR A 23 -22.25 -9.76 5.63
CA THR A 23 -22.48 -10.24 6.98
C THR A 23 -21.87 -11.63 7.03
N VAL A 24 -20.69 -11.73 7.64
CA VAL A 24 -20.12 -13.00 8.08
C VAL A 24 -21.18 -13.61 9.00
N ARG A 25 -21.96 -14.52 8.41
CA ARG A 25 -22.98 -15.30 9.10
C ARG A 25 -22.21 -16.28 9.97
N LEU A 26 -21.80 -15.80 11.15
CA LEU A 26 -21.28 -16.64 12.21
C LEU A 26 -22.38 -17.65 12.52
N ASP A 27 -22.05 -18.91 12.23
CA ASP A 27 -22.84 -20.09 12.50
C ASP A 27 -23.20 -20.12 14.00
N GLN A 28 -24.40 -19.62 14.31
CA GLN A 28 -24.99 -19.62 15.65
C GLN A 28 -25.57 -21.00 16.02
N SER A 29 -25.47 -22.00 15.14
CA SER A 29 -26.13 -23.32 15.32
C SER A 29 -25.50 -24.22 16.39
N ARG A 30 -24.56 -23.72 17.20
CA ARG A 30 -23.85 -24.50 18.23
C ARG A 30 -24.09 -24.05 19.67
N ARG A 31 -25.01 -23.11 19.92
CA ARG A 31 -25.34 -22.65 21.29
C ARG A 31 -26.59 -23.26 21.91
N ASP A 32 -27.47 -23.88 21.12
CA ASP A 32 -28.78 -24.27 21.65
C ASP A 32 -28.81 -25.67 22.30
N ASN A 33 -27.70 -26.39 22.34
CA ASN A 33 -27.65 -27.77 22.87
C ASN A 33 -27.11 -27.89 24.30
N TRP A 34 -26.95 -26.78 25.03
CA TRP A 34 -26.45 -26.77 26.41
C TRP A 34 -27.51 -26.50 27.48
N GLU A 35 -28.72 -26.10 27.11
CA GLU A 35 -29.75 -25.72 28.09
C GLU A 35 -30.62 -26.91 28.57
N GLU A 36 -30.56 -28.07 27.90
CA GLU A 36 -31.48 -29.19 28.19
C GLU A 36 -30.98 -30.20 29.24
N ARG A 37 -29.85 -29.94 29.91
CA ARG A 37 -29.26 -30.85 30.92
C ARG A 37 -29.19 -30.30 32.34
N THR A 38 -30.09 -29.40 32.74
CA THR A 38 -30.08 -28.81 34.10
C THR A 38 -31.38 -28.92 34.88
N ALA A 39 -32.30 -29.81 34.49
CA ALA A 39 -33.60 -29.94 35.17
C ALA A 39 -33.69 -31.03 36.25
N GLU A 40 -32.67 -31.87 36.49
CA GLU A 40 -32.79 -32.95 37.49
C GLU A 40 -31.53 -33.12 38.36
N VAL A 41 -31.28 -32.18 39.28
CA VAL A 41 -30.65 -32.52 40.58
C VAL A 41 -31.25 -31.62 41.66
N GLY A 42 -32.47 -31.94 42.05
CA GLY A 42 -33.04 -31.48 43.32
C GLY A 42 -32.45 -32.28 44.48
N ASN A 43 -32.31 -31.60 45.62
CA ASN A 43 -32.18 -32.13 46.98
C ASN A 43 -30.82 -32.71 47.42
N ALA A 44 -30.02 -31.84 48.04
CA ALA A 44 -29.63 -32.02 49.45
C ALA A 44 -29.00 -30.72 49.98
N CYS A 45 -29.80 -29.89 50.64
CA CYS A 45 -29.30 -28.85 51.53
C CYS A 45 -28.64 -29.51 52.74
N SER A 46 -27.33 -29.80 52.67
CA SER A 46 -26.49 -29.88 53.86
C SER A 46 -25.86 -28.49 54.08
N ARG A 47 -26.39 -27.79 55.08
CA ARG A 47 -25.85 -26.53 55.60
C ARG A 47 -24.53 -26.85 56.30
N SER A 48 -23.47 -27.07 55.53
CA SER A 48 -22.12 -27.07 56.08
C SER A 48 -21.76 -25.63 56.40
N GLU A 49 -21.50 -25.38 57.69
CA GLU A 49 -20.92 -24.13 58.16
C GLU A 49 -19.56 -23.97 57.47
N ARG A 50 -19.56 -23.23 56.37
CA ARG A 50 -18.34 -22.86 55.65
C ARG A 50 -17.51 -22.01 56.59
N GLY A 51 -16.57 -22.65 57.27
CA GLY A 51 -15.50 -21.97 57.98
C GLY A 51 -14.94 -20.91 57.04
N ARG A 52 -15.02 -19.64 57.46
CA ARG A 52 -14.43 -18.51 56.75
C ARG A 52 -12.95 -18.83 56.58
N ARG A 53 -12.59 -19.33 55.40
CA ARG A 53 -11.18 -19.47 55.04
C ARG A 53 -10.61 -18.06 55.17
N PRO A 54 -9.55 -17.85 55.96
CA PRO A 54 -8.91 -16.56 56.02
C PRO A 54 -8.53 -16.20 54.60
N GLU A 55 -9.11 -15.11 54.09
CA GLU A 55 -8.73 -14.56 52.80
C GLU A 55 -7.28 -14.09 52.94
N GLN A 56 -6.36 -14.93 52.49
CA GLN A 56 -4.95 -14.58 52.43
C GLN A 56 -4.81 -13.50 51.36
N GLY A 57 -4.65 -12.25 51.81
CA GLY A 57 -4.30 -11.14 50.95
C GLY A 57 -2.99 -11.43 50.22
N PHE A 58 -2.90 -10.97 48.97
CA PHE A 58 -1.70 -11.10 48.14
C PHE A 58 -0.50 -10.51 48.90
N SER A 59 0.53 -11.32 49.14
CA SER A 59 1.69 -10.82 49.89
C SER A 59 2.53 -9.89 49.02
N LEU A 60 3.17 -8.87 49.62
CA LEU A 60 4.05 -7.95 48.89
C LEU A 60 5.17 -8.72 48.17
N ALA A 61 5.71 -9.76 48.82
CA ALA A 61 6.72 -10.63 48.24
C ALA A 61 6.22 -11.35 46.96
N GLU A 62 4.96 -11.78 46.94
CA GLU A 62 4.35 -12.43 45.78
C GLU A 62 4.20 -11.47 44.60
N THR A 63 3.76 -10.23 44.84
CA THR A 63 3.71 -9.21 43.78
C THR A 63 5.09 -8.92 43.20
N LEU A 64 6.13 -8.87 44.04
CA LEU A 64 7.51 -8.65 43.58
C LEU A 64 7.99 -9.78 42.67
N VAL A 65 7.73 -11.04 43.05
CA VAL A 65 8.07 -12.21 42.21
C VAL A 65 7.33 -12.16 40.87
N VAL A 66 6.05 -11.81 40.85
CA VAL A 66 5.27 -11.68 39.60
C VAL A 66 5.84 -10.58 38.70
N LEU A 67 6.21 -9.41 39.26
CA LEU A 67 6.84 -8.34 38.50
C LEU A 67 8.21 -8.76 37.92
N ALA A 68 9.00 -9.49 38.69
CA ALA A 68 10.27 -10.04 38.21
C ALA A 68 10.06 -11.00 37.03
N LEU A 69 9.06 -11.88 37.10
CA LEU A 69 8.72 -12.80 36.01
C LEU A 69 8.24 -12.05 34.76
N ILE A 70 7.38 -11.03 34.90
CA ILE A 70 6.94 -10.18 33.78
C ILE A 70 8.14 -9.49 33.14
N GLY A 71 9.08 -8.97 33.94
CA GLY A 71 10.31 -8.36 33.46
C GLY A 71 11.13 -9.31 32.58
N ILE A 72 11.34 -10.55 33.02
CA ILE A 72 12.07 -11.57 32.26
C ILE A 72 11.36 -11.87 30.93
N VAL A 73 10.03 -12.02 30.93
CA VAL A 73 9.24 -12.27 29.71
C VAL A 73 9.36 -11.12 28.72
N LEU A 74 9.27 -9.86 29.19
CA LEU A 74 9.36 -8.68 28.33
C LEU A 74 10.73 -8.58 27.63
N VAL A 75 11.82 -8.90 28.32
CA VAL A 75 13.17 -8.88 27.73
C VAL A 75 13.27 -9.79 26.50
N VAL A 76 12.61 -10.95 26.51
CA VAL A 76 12.63 -11.89 25.37
C VAL A 76 11.59 -11.51 24.30
N ALA A 77 10.43 -11.01 24.70
CA ALA A 77 9.32 -10.73 23.77
C ALA A 77 9.58 -9.51 22.87
N VAL A 78 10.16 -8.43 23.41
CA VAL A 78 10.38 -7.16 22.70
C VAL A 78 11.18 -7.31 21.39
N PRO A 79 12.34 -8.00 21.35
CA PRO A 79 13.11 -8.13 20.10
C PRO A 79 12.36 -8.94 19.03
N VAL A 80 11.56 -9.94 19.44
CA VAL A 80 10.75 -10.76 18.52
C VAL A 80 9.63 -9.93 17.92
N ALA A 81 8.88 -9.20 18.75
CA ALA A 81 7.82 -8.30 18.29
C ALA A 81 8.36 -7.25 17.29
N GLY A 82 9.54 -6.69 17.57
CA GLY A 82 10.19 -5.73 16.66
C GLY A 82 10.53 -6.31 15.28
N LYS A 83 10.91 -7.59 15.19
CA LYS A 83 11.13 -8.25 13.88
C LYS A 83 9.83 -8.42 13.12
N ILE A 84 8.76 -8.86 13.79
CA ILE A 84 7.44 -9.09 13.19
C ILE A 84 6.86 -7.78 12.63
N ILE A 85 6.91 -6.68 13.40
CA ILE A 85 6.38 -5.38 12.97
C ILE A 85 7.09 -4.89 11.69
N ARG A 86 8.42 -5.00 11.63
CA ARG A 86 9.19 -4.59 10.45
C ARG A 86 8.82 -5.42 9.22
N HIS A 87 8.63 -6.73 9.41
CA HIS A 87 8.19 -7.64 8.34
C HIS A 87 6.81 -7.26 7.81
N SER A 88 5.85 -7.00 8.70
CA SER A 88 4.51 -6.55 8.34
C SER A 88 4.52 -5.23 7.57
N ASN A 89 5.36 -4.27 7.98
CA ASN A 89 5.48 -2.98 7.28
C ASN A 89 6.02 -3.15 5.85
N GLY A 90 7.05 -4.00 5.67
CA GLY A 90 7.61 -4.28 4.34
C GLY A 90 6.60 -4.97 3.41
N LEU A 91 5.86 -5.95 3.93
CA LEU A 91 4.78 -6.61 3.16
C LEU A 91 3.63 -5.66 2.84
N GLY A 92 3.25 -4.79 3.78
CA GLY A 92 2.20 -3.79 3.58
C GLY A 92 2.56 -2.78 2.50
N ALA A 93 3.78 -2.23 2.53
CA ALA A 93 4.25 -1.32 1.49
C ALA A 93 4.29 -1.98 0.12
N PHE A 94 4.72 -3.25 0.05
CA PHE A 94 4.69 -4.02 -1.20
C PHE A 94 3.26 -4.22 -1.72
N ALA A 95 2.32 -4.62 -0.86
CA ALA A 95 0.93 -4.80 -1.24
C ALA A 95 0.31 -3.50 -1.79
N ASN A 96 0.59 -2.37 -1.14
CA ASN A 96 0.15 -1.06 -1.58
C ASN A 96 0.75 -0.69 -2.95
N LEU A 97 2.06 -0.87 -3.15
CA LEU A 97 2.71 -0.60 -4.43
C LEU A 97 2.10 -1.46 -5.56
N ARG A 98 1.91 -2.75 -5.32
CA ARG A 98 1.27 -3.66 -6.29
C ARG A 98 -0.17 -3.24 -6.59
N GLN A 99 -0.93 -2.84 -5.58
CA GLN A 99 -2.31 -2.38 -5.75
C GLN A 99 -2.37 -1.08 -6.57
N VAL A 100 -1.51 -0.11 -6.28
CA VAL A 100 -1.44 1.16 -7.04
C VAL A 100 -1.08 0.90 -8.49
N MET A 101 -0.09 0.07 -8.76
CA MET A 101 0.33 -0.26 -10.13
C MET A 101 -0.76 -1.04 -10.90
N ALA A 102 -1.42 -2.00 -10.25
CA ALA A 102 -2.54 -2.72 -10.85
C ALA A 102 -3.73 -1.80 -11.13
N ALA A 103 -4.03 -0.88 -10.21
CA ALA A 103 -5.08 0.12 -10.40
C ALA A 103 -4.74 1.09 -11.55
N ALA A 104 -3.51 1.61 -11.61
CA ALA A 104 -3.05 2.48 -12.69
C ALA A 104 -3.18 1.80 -14.06
N ARG A 105 -2.75 0.54 -14.16
CA ARG A 105 -2.91 -0.28 -15.37
C ARG A 105 -4.37 -0.44 -15.77
N LEU A 106 -5.27 -0.75 -14.82
CA LEU A 106 -6.70 -0.88 -15.11
C LEU A 106 -7.32 0.46 -15.52
N GLN A 107 -6.86 1.58 -14.95
CA GLN A 107 -7.30 2.91 -15.36
C GLN A 107 -6.86 3.23 -16.80
N ALA A 108 -5.63 2.87 -17.19
CA ALA A 108 -5.16 3.05 -18.56
C ALA A 108 -6.04 2.28 -19.57
N ILE A 109 -6.32 1.01 -19.26
CA ILE A 109 -7.18 0.16 -20.10
C ILE A 109 -8.60 0.71 -20.15
N LYS A 110 -9.19 1.07 -19.00
CA LYS A 110 -10.58 1.55 -18.92
C LYS A 110 -10.77 2.87 -19.66
N ARG A 111 -9.79 3.77 -19.58
CA ARG A 111 -9.87 5.12 -20.16
C ARG A 111 -9.42 5.14 -21.63
N GLY A 112 -8.73 4.11 -22.09
CA GLY A 112 -8.12 4.10 -23.42
C GLY A 112 -7.00 5.14 -23.57
N ALA A 113 -6.43 5.63 -22.45
CA ALA A 113 -5.42 6.69 -22.42
C ALA A 113 -4.20 6.27 -21.58
N ASN A 114 -3.08 6.96 -21.74
CA ASN A 114 -1.90 6.71 -20.92
C ASN A 114 -2.16 7.11 -19.47
N VAL A 115 -1.70 6.27 -18.55
CA VAL A 115 -1.68 6.58 -17.12
C VAL A 115 -0.26 6.51 -16.61
N VAL A 116 0.18 7.60 -16.01
CA VAL A 116 1.53 7.72 -15.47
C VAL A 116 1.48 7.49 -13.97
N VAL A 117 2.42 6.70 -13.47
CA VAL A 117 2.71 6.57 -12.04
C VAL A 117 4.04 7.25 -11.78
N GLU A 118 3.99 8.42 -11.16
CA GLU A 118 5.15 9.16 -10.69
C GLU A 118 5.53 8.71 -9.28
N ILE A 119 6.82 8.45 -9.10
CA ILE A 119 7.39 8.04 -7.83
C ILE A 119 8.20 9.22 -7.32
N SER A 120 7.87 9.72 -6.14
CA SER A 120 8.59 10.83 -5.52
C SER A 120 8.87 10.55 -4.04
N VAL A 121 9.85 11.27 -3.49
CA VAL A 121 10.17 11.25 -2.07
C VAL A 121 9.68 12.55 -1.45
N THR A 122 8.89 12.45 -0.39
CA THR A 122 8.41 13.60 0.38
C THR A 122 9.53 14.20 1.24
N PRO A 123 9.37 15.43 1.75
CA PRO A 123 10.30 16.00 2.72
C PRO A 123 10.49 15.14 3.98
N GLU A 124 9.46 14.36 4.36
CA GLU A 124 9.49 13.42 5.48
C GLU A 124 10.20 12.09 5.14
N ASN A 125 10.80 12.00 3.96
CA ASN A 125 11.48 10.81 3.46
C ASN A 125 10.55 9.60 3.36
N THR A 126 9.28 9.84 3.03
CA THR A 126 8.30 8.81 2.70
C THR A 126 8.12 8.73 1.19
N ILE A 127 7.76 7.55 0.72
CA ILE A 127 7.56 7.30 -0.71
C ILE A 127 6.14 7.73 -1.06
N ARG A 128 6.01 8.62 -2.02
CA ARG A 128 4.73 9.04 -2.60
C ARG A 128 4.59 8.46 -4.00
N LEU A 129 3.49 7.75 -4.20
CA LEU A 129 3.08 7.21 -5.48
C LEU A 129 1.90 8.03 -5.98
N ARG A 130 2.15 8.81 -7.01
CA ARG A 130 1.13 9.65 -7.62
C ARG A 130 0.73 9.06 -8.96
N THR A 131 -0.55 8.89 -9.20
CA THR A 131 -1.07 8.43 -10.49
C THR A 131 -1.92 9.52 -11.12
N PHE A 132 -1.68 9.78 -12.40
CA PHE A 132 -2.42 10.77 -13.18
C PHE A 132 -2.62 10.27 -14.61
N GLN A 133 -3.66 10.79 -15.25
CA GLN A 133 -3.91 10.53 -16.66
C GLN A 133 -3.13 11.55 -17.49
N ASP A 134 -2.23 11.07 -18.33
CA ASP A 134 -1.59 11.89 -19.36
C ASP A 134 -2.60 12.03 -20.51
N ARG A 135 -3.30 13.17 -20.50
CA ARG A 135 -4.39 13.46 -21.45
C ARG A 135 -3.86 13.86 -22.82
N ALA A 136 -2.75 14.56 -22.86
CA ALA A 136 -2.18 15.09 -24.09
C ALA A 136 -1.35 14.01 -24.83
N ASN A 137 -0.98 12.91 -24.16
CA ASN A 137 0.07 12.00 -24.62
C ASN A 137 1.29 12.79 -25.08
N ASP A 138 1.50 13.95 -24.45
CA ASP A 138 2.46 14.90 -24.94
C ASP A 138 3.74 14.77 -24.14
N THR A 139 4.81 15.04 -24.86
CA THR A 139 6.14 14.90 -24.35
C THR A 139 6.55 16.17 -23.62
N THR A 140 5.66 17.09 -23.25
CA THR A 140 5.99 18.43 -22.74
C THR A 140 5.57 18.70 -21.31
N SER A 141 6.46 18.43 -20.34
CA SER A 141 6.33 19.04 -18.99
C SER A 141 7.26 20.26 -18.85
N PRO A 142 6.75 21.45 -18.47
CA PRO A 142 5.34 21.82 -18.32
C PRO A 142 4.65 22.12 -19.67
N LEU A 143 3.33 21.94 -19.71
CA LEU A 143 2.47 22.00 -20.89
C LEU A 143 2.20 23.44 -21.38
N PRO A 144 1.94 23.67 -22.69
CA PRO A 144 1.44 24.94 -23.20
C PRO A 144 -0.02 25.21 -22.76
N ALA A 145 -0.38 26.49 -22.63
CA ALA A 145 -1.62 26.95 -21.97
C ALA A 145 -2.96 26.56 -22.64
N ASP A 146 -2.96 25.98 -23.84
CA ASP A 146 -4.16 25.72 -24.65
C ASP A 146 -4.43 24.21 -24.87
N GLU A 147 -4.71 23.46 -23.80
CA GLU A 147 -5.10 22.04 -23.87
C GLU A 147 -6.50 21.80 -24.47
N LEU A 148 -7.37 22.81 -24.46
CA LEU A 148 -8.77 22.72 -24.91
C LEU A 148 -8.91 22.29 -26.38
N ALA A 149 -7.89 22.53 -27.22
CA ALA A 149 -7.88 22.16 -28.63
C ALA A 149 -7.32 20.75 -28.89
N ALA A 150 -6.43 20.23 -28.02
CA ALA A 150 -5.78 18.94 -28.20
C ALA A 150 -6.62 17.75 -27.69
N ALA A 151 -7.52 17.99 -26.74
CA ALA A 151 -8.37 16.96 -26.12
C ALA A 151 -9.52 16.44 -27.02
N GLY A 152 -9.42 16.59 -28.34
CA GLY A 152 -10.50 16.51 -29.34
C GLY A 152 -11.35 15.23 -29.41
N ASN A 153 -11.18 14.26 -28.51
CA ASN A 153 -12.10 13.11 -28.33
C ASN A 153 -12.15 12.53 -26.90
N TYR A 154 -11.39 13.07 -25.94
CA TYR A 154 -11.43 12.54 -24.57
C TYR A 154 -12.50 13.27 -23.78
N ARG A 155 -13.64 12.59 -23.59
CA ARG A 155 -14.74 13.03 -22.74
C ARG A 155 -14.17 13.35 -21.36
N GLN A 156 -14.03 14.64 -21.03
CA GLN A 156 -13.66 15.08 -19.69
C GLN A 156 -14.69 14.49 -18.74
N ASP A 157 -14.24 13.60 -17.87
CA ASP A 157 -15.05 13.12 -16.77
C ASP A 157 -15.28 14.34 -15.87
N ILE A 158 -16.51 14.84 -15.81
CA ILE A 158 -16.91 16.15 -15.26
C ILE A 158 -16.83 16.16 -13.71
N GLY A 159 -16.10 15.20 -13.13
CA GLY A 159 -15.82 15.15 -11.71
C GLY A 159 -14.79 16.20 -11.33
N THR A 160 -15.01 16.85 -10.18
CA THR A 160 -14.05 17.75 -9.54
C THR A 160 -12.86 16.94 -9.02
N PHE A 161 -11.96 16.53 -9.91
CA PHE A 161 -10.69 15.91 -9.51
C PHE A 161 -9.76 16.99 -8.96
N ALA A 162 -9.01 16.66 -7.91
CA ALA A 162 -7.94 17.52 -7.44
C ALA A 162 -6.89 17.63 -8.55
N THR A 163 -6.75 18.82 -9.12
CA THR A 163 -5.67 19.15 -10.04
C THR A 163 -4.35 19.25 -9.27
N SER A 164 -3.24 18.95 -9.93
CA SER A 164 -1.95 19.25 -9.34
C SER A 164 -1.77 20.76 -9.23
N PRO A 165 -1.13 21.29 -8.16
CA PRO A 165 -0.45 22.57 -8.33
C PRO A 165 0.60 22.40 -9.44
N GLY A 166 0.40 23.05 -10.59
CA GLY A 166 1.34 23.11 -11.70
C GLY A 166 1.07 22.22 -12.92
N THR A 167 0.09 21.32 -12.89
CA THR A 167 -0.38 20.56 -14.07
C THR A 167 -1.90 20.40 -14.04
N ASP A 168 -2.57 20.67 -15.17
CA ASP A 168 -4.03 20.49 -15.33
C ASP A 168 -4.45 19.01 -15.49
N GLU A 169 -3.53 18.09 -15.21
CA GLU A 169 -3.77 16.66 -15.30
C GLU A 169 -4.59 16.16 -14.10
N PRO A 170 -5.62 15.32 -14.33
CA PRO A 170 -6.44 14.79 -13.25
C PRO A 170 -5.63 13.76 -12.46
N THR A 171 -5.40 14.05 -11.18
CA THR A 171 -4.81 13.07 -10.25
C THR A 171 -5.83 11.97 -10.01
N LEU A 172 -5.50 10.73 -10.41
CA LEU A 172 -6.36 9.57 -10.23
C LEU A 172 -6.19 8.97 -8.83
N SER A 173 -4.98 9.00 -8.30
CA SER A 173 -4.66 8.50 -6.97
C SER A 173 -3.38 9.15 -6.45
N ASP A 174 -3.30 9.31 -5.13
CA ASP A 174 -2.12 9.81 -4.45
C ASP A 174 -1.96 9.02 -3.15
N VAL A 175 -0.96 8.15 -3.11
CA VAL A 175 -0.75 7.21 -2.01
C VAL A 175 0.63 7.41 -1.44
N THR A 176 0.70 7.70 -0.14
CA THR A 176 1.95 7.71 0.61
C THR A 176 2.14 6.35 1.27
N LEU A 177 3.30 5.72 1.06
CA LEU A 177 3.63 4.44 1.67
C LEU A 177 3.91 4.60 3.17
N ALA A 178 3.74 3.49 3.91
CA ALA A 178 3.98 3.46 5.35
C ALA A 178 5.44 3.87 5.70
N PRO A 179 5.65 4.56 6.83
CA PRO A 179 6.98 4.93 7.26
C PRO A 179 7.86 3.69 7.52
N GLY A 180 9.15 3.81 7.25
CA GLY A 180 10.13 2.75 7.47
C GLY A 180 10.47 1.89 6.25
N VAL A 181 9.82 2.14 5.12
CA VAL A 181 10.23 1.63 3.80
C VAL A 181 10.89 2.76 3.02
N PHE A 182 12.08 2.51 2.50
CA PHE A 182 12.88 3.52 1.81
C PHE A 182 13.19 3.06 0.40
N LEU A 183 13.18 3.98 -0.56
CA LEU A 183 13.69 3.71 -1.91
C LEU A 183 15.19 3.55 -1.82
N TRP A 184 15.64 2.32 -1.99
CA TRP A 184 17.02 1.95 -1.71
C TRP A 184 17.37 0.66 -2.43
N LYS A 185 18.33 0.74 -3.34
CA LYS A 185 18.94 -0.40 -4.03
C LYS A 185 20.13 -0.92 -3.23
N GLN A 186 20.44 -2.22 -3.36
CA GLN A 186 21.70 -2.74 -2.83
C GLN A 186 22.87 -1.97 -3.47
N SER A 187 23.86 -1.59 -2.65
CA SER A 187 25.00 -0.71 -3.01
C SER A 187 24.64 0.75 -3.32
N GLY A 188 23.37 1.13 -3.28
CA GLY A 188 22.93 2.52 -3.41
C GLY A 188 22.91 3.27 -2.08
N THR A 189 22.56 4.55 -2.15
CA THR A 189 22.34 5.40 -0.98
C THR A 189 20.88 5.31 -0.55
N LYS A 190 20.62 5.36 0.76
CA LYS A 190 19.26 5.36 1.29
C LYS A 190 18.50 6.58 0.79
N SER A 191 17.31 6.36 0.23
CA SER A 191 16.42 7.41 -0.29
C SER A 191 16.94 8.16 -1.52
N ASP A 192 17.94 7.60 -2.20
CA ASP A 192 18.41 8.13 -3.47
C ASP A 192 17.54 7.59 -4.61
N LEU A 193 16.60 8.42 -5.04
CA LEU A 193 15.57 8.08 -6.02
C LEU A 193 16.19 7.65 -7.37
N GLY A 194 17.22 8.37 -7.84
CA GLY A 194 17.85 8.12 -9.15
C GLY A 194 18.58 6.77 -9.25
N THR A 195 18.88 6.12 -8.12
CA THR A 195 19.42 4.74 -8.13
C THR A 195 18.37 3.68 -7.78
N ALA A 196 17.25 4.10 -7.20
CA ALA A 196 16.24 3.24 -6.63
C ALA A 196 14.97 3.10 -7.49
N ALA A 197 14.70 3.99 -8.44
CA ALA A 197 13.63 3.83 -9.42
C ALA A 197 14.23 3.86 -10.82
N ALA A 198 14.49 2.67 -11.39
CA ALA A 198 15.12 2.57 -12.71
C ALA A 198 14.07 2.67 -13.83
N PHE A 199 13.35 3.79 -13.89
CA PHE A 199 12.35 4.12 -14.90
C PHE A 199 12.50 5.56 -15.35
N ASP A 200 13.58 5.80 -16.10
CA ASP A 200 13.96 7.11 -16.60
C ASP A 200 13.99 7.15 -18.12
N GLY A 201 13.74 8.33 -18.67
CA GLY A 201 13.78 8.55 -20.10
C GLY A 201 12.50 8.07 -20.77
N TYR A 202 11.66 9.01 -21.21
CA TYR A 202 10.42 8.69 -21.91
C TYR A 202 10.27 9.57 -23.16
N ALA A 203 9.96 8.95 -24.29
CA ALA A 203 9.66 9.65 -25.55
C ALA A 203 10.75 10.67 -25.96
N GLY A 204 12.02 10.28 -25.84
CA GLY A 204 13.19 11.09 -26.15
C GLY A 204 13.60 12.09 -25.06
N ARG A 205 12.92 12.11 -23.91
CA ARG A 205 13.15 13.08 -22.84
C ARG A 205 13.80 12.47 -21.60
N ALA A 206 15.02 12.91 -21.33
CA ALA A 206 15.81 12.46 -20.18
C ALA A 206 15.36 13.05 -18.84
N ASP A 207 14.58 14.14 -18.84
CA ASP A 207 14.07 14.79 -17.63
C ASP A 207 12.81 14.12 -17.07
N LEU A 208 12.19 13.22 -17.83
CA LEU A 208 11.11 12.38 -17.35
C LEU A 208 11.71 11.18 -16.60
N THR A 209 12.07 11.41 -15.34
CA THR A 209 12.61 10.39 -14.43
C THR A 209 11.53 9.82 -13.53
N ASP A 210 11.78 8.62 -12.99
CA ASP A 210 10.99 8.01 -11.92
C ASP A 210 9.48 7.82 -12.23
N ARG A 211 9.15 7.60 -13.50
CA ARG A 211 7.76 7.49 -13.99
C ARG A 211 7.51 6.13 -14.58
N ILE A 212 6.33 5.55 -14.36
CA ILE A 212 5.90 4.34 -15.08
C ILE A 212 4.68 4.68 -15.89
N VAL A 213 4.81 4.62 -17.22
CA VAL A 213 3.72 4.91 -18.15
C VAL A 213 3.03 3.62 -18.56
N PHE A 214 1.76 3.47 -18.16
CA PHE A 214 0.89 2.39 -18.61
C PHE A 214 0.16 2.79 -19.88
N LEU A 215 0.24 1.92 -20.89
CA LEU A 215 -0.43 2.08 -22.17
C LEU A 215 -1.90 1.62 -22.11
N PRO A 216 -2.78 2.11 -23.00
CA PRO A 216 -4.16 1.63 -23.15
C PRO A 216 -4.27 0.12 -23.39
N SER A 217 -3.23 -0.49 -23.97
CA SER A 217 -3.13 -1.94 -24.17
C SER A 217 -2.91 -2.74 -22.88
N GLY A 218 -2.69 -2.06 -21.75
CA GLY A 218 -2.28 -2.67 -20.48
C GLY A 218 -0.78 -2.98 -20.39
N GLY A 219 -0.01 -2.63 -21.42
CA GLY A 219 1.44 -2.68 -21.40
C GLY A 219 2.06 -1.49 -20.67
N ILE A 220 3.39 -1.43 -20.66
CA ILE A 220 4.14 -0.25 -20.21
C ILE A 220 5.03 0.28 -21.34
N VAL A 221 5.23 1.59 -21.37
CA VAL A 221 6.23 2.21 -22.25
C VAL A 221 7.63 1.77 -21.80
N PRO A 222 8.47 1.23 -22.69
CA PRO A 222 9.85 0.93 -22.34
C PRO A 222 10.58 2.23 -21.99
N PRO A 223 11.24 2.31 -20.82
CA PRO A 223 12.13 3.43 -20.53
C PRO A 223 13.32 3.41 -21.49
N GLU A 224 13.79 4.61 -21.84
CA GLU A 224 14.85 4.81 -22.84
C GLU A 224 16.24 4.97 -22.21
N ALA A 225 16.32 5.28 -20.92
CA ALA A 225 17.61 5.38 -20.24
C ALA A 225 18.29 4.01 -20.10
N THR A 226 19.61 4.00 -20.27
CA THR A 226 20.44 2.79 -20.22
C THR A 226 20.40 2.07 -18.87
N GLY A 227 20.13 2.79 -17.78
CA GLY A 227 19.95 2.22 -16.43
C GLY A 227 18.68 1.35 -16.29
N CYS A 228 17.76 1.43 -17.24
CA CYS A 228 16.44 0.82 -17.18
C CYS A 228 16.33 -0.48 -18.02
N GLY A 229 17.45 -1.17 -18.23
CA GLY A 229 17.49 -2.44 -18.96
C GLY A 229 16.65 -3.54 -18.30
N LEU A 230 16.47 -4.68 -18.96
CA LEU A 230 15.72 -5.81 -18.38
C LEU A 230 16.30 -6.25 -17.02
N PRO A 231 15.47 -6.75 -16.09
CA PRO A 231 15.95 -7.25 -14.80
C PRO A 231 17.01 -8.34 -14.94
N THR A 232 18.17 -8.08 -14.36
CA THR A 232 19.28 -9.02 -14.14
C THR A 232 19.38 -9.37 -12.65
N SER A 233 20.35 -10.20 -12.28
CA SER A 233 20.67 -10.48 -10.87
C SER A 233 21.24 -9.26 -10.14
N SER A 234 21.89 -8.33 -10.85
CA SER A 234 22.55 -7.15 -10.27
C SER A 234 21.75 -5.85 -10.42
N GLY A 235 20.76 -5.79 -11.31
CA GLY A 235 20.04 -4.56 -11.59
C GLY A 235 18.97 -4.69 -12.67
N GLY A 236 18.65 -3.57 -13.32
CA GLY A 236 17.60 -3.45 -14.34
C GLY A 236 16.36 -2.70 -13.86
N ARG A 237 15.35 -2.65 -14.73
CA ARG A 237 14.11 -1.91 -14.58
C ARG A 237 13.29 -2.43 -13.42
N GLY A 238 13.08 -1.58 -12.43
CA GLY A 238 12.30 -1.93 -11.26
C GLY A 238 12.34 -0.81 -10.22
N ILE A 239 11.44 -0.94 -9.25
CA ILE A 239 11.39 -0.09 -8.07
C ILE A 239 12.09 -0.84 -6.95
N TYR A 240 13.21 -0.29 -6.50
CA TYR A 240 14.03 -0.82 -5.44
C TYR A 240 13.65 -0.19 -4.11
N PHE A 241 13.42 -1.03 -3.12
CA PHE A 241 13.18 -0.58 -1.76
C PHE A 241 13.86 -1.50 -0.77
N ALA A 242 14.21 -0.94 0.38
CA ALA A 242 14.81 -1.69 1.47
C ALA A 242 14.08 -1.41 2.78
N ASP A 243 14.30 -2.31 3.74
CA ASP A 243 13.96 -2.04 5.12
C ASP A 243 14.76 -0.83 5.67
N ALA A 244 14.32 -0.29 6.80
CA ALA A 244 14.95 0.86 7.44
C ALA A 244 16.45 0.70 7.73
N GLN A 245 16.93 -0.55 7.84
CA GLN A 245 18.29 -0.91 8.20
C GLN A 245 19.17 -1.29 7.00
N GLY A 246 18.60 -1.40 5.79
CA GLY A 246 19.33 -1.88 4.61
C GLY A 246 19.76 -3.34 4.70
N LYS A 247 19.02 -4.18 5.43
CA LYS A 247 19.32 -5.61 5.54
C LYS A 247 18.60 -6.43 4.49
N ASN A 248 17.36 -6.05 4.21
CA ASN A 248 16.54 -6.68 3.19
C ASN A 248 16.30 -5.68 2.06
N PHE A 249 16.74 -6.03 0.85
CA PHE A 249 16.48 -5.26 -0.37
C PHE A 249 15.52 -6.03 -1.27
N PHE A 250 14.56 -5.31 -1.82
CA PHE A 250 13.53 -5.83 -2.70
C PHE A 250 13.53 -5.02 -3.99
N ARG A 251 13.07 -5.66 -5.05
CA ARG A 251 12.84 -5.06 -6.35
C ARG A 251 11.46 -5.48 -6.85
N VAL A 252 10.62 -4.52 -7.17
CA VAL A 252 9.39 -4.76 -7.92
C VAL A 252 9.64 -4.46 -9.38
N THR A 253 9.53 -5.50 -10.21
CA THR A 253 9.83 -5.44 -11.64
C THR A 253 8.56 -5.63 -12.45
N VAL A 254 8.45 -4.93 -13.58
CA VAL A 254 7.50 -5.25 -14.64
C VAL A 254 8.16 -6.22 -15.62
N GLU A 255 7.71 -7.46 -15.63
CA GLU A 255 8.33 -8.61 -16.32
C GLU A 255 8.36 -8.45 -17.85
N SER A 256 7.36 -7.79 -18.43
CA SER A 256 7.29 -7.53 -19.87
C SER A 256 6.52 -6.25 -20.15
N ASN A 257 6.91 -5.58 -21.24
CA ASN A 257 6.24 -4.40 -21.76
C ASN A 257 4.79 -4.71 -22.19
N LEU A 258 4.49 -5.96 -22.54
CA LEU A 258 3.17 -6.36 -23.02
C LEU A 258 2.23 -6.75 -21.90
N SER A 259 2.71 -7.53 -20.93
CA SER A 259 1.84 -8.08 -19.88
C SER A 259 1.61 -7.12 -18.73
N GLY A 260 2.52 -6.17 -18.50
CA GLY A 260 2.50 -5.33 -17.31
C GLY A 260 2.59 -6.15 -16.01
N LYS A 261 2.99 -7.43 -16.09
CA LYS A 261 2.98 -8.35 -14.94
C LYS A 261 4.05 -7.92 -13.94
N LEU A 262 3.62 -7.69 -12.71
CA LEU A 262 4.49 -7.32 -11.61
C LEU A 262 5.08 -8.57 -10.96
N ARG A 263 6.39 -8.57 -10.79
CA ARG A 263 7.17 -9.59 -10.08
C ARG A 263 7.95 -8.94 -8.95
N VAL A 264 8.15 -9.68 -7.85
CA VAL A 264 8.99 -9.26 -6.73
C VAL A 264 10.22 -10.12 -6.70
N ASP A 265 11.37 -9.47 -6.60
CA ASP A 265 12.65 -10.13 -6.40
C ASP A 265 13.24 -9.65 -5.08
N LYS A 266 13.83 -10.55 -4.30
CA LYS A 266 14.60 -10.22 -3.10
C LYS A 266 16.09 -10.35 -3.40
N TYR A 267 16.89 -9.42 -2.91
CA TYR A 267 18.34 -9.54 -2.96
C TYR A 267 18.83 -10.61 -1.96
N VAL A 268 19.60 -11.57 -2.47
CA VAL A 268 20.31 -12.58 -1.69
C VAL A 268 21.81 -12.42 -1.98
N ALA A 269 22.61 -12.29 -0.91
CA ALA A 269 24.05 -12.15 -1.04
C ALA A 269 24.64 -13.33 -1.84
N GLY A 270 25.46 -13.03 -2.85
CA GLY A 270 26.05 -14.03 -3.77
C GLY A 270 25.15 -14.45 -4.94
N SER A 271 23.83 -14.35 -4.82
CA SER A 271 22.88 -14.72 -5.90
C SER A 271 22.24 -13.51 -6.58
N GLY A 272 22.28 -12.34 -5.97
CA GLY A 272 21.62 -11.13 -6.46
C GLY A 272 20.11 -11.16 -6.23
N TYR A 273 19.35 -10.47 -7.07
CA TYR A 273 17.89 -10.42 -6.99
C TYR A 273 17.26 -11.72 -7.52
N VAL A 274 16.60 -12.47 -6.64
CA VAL A 274 15.94 -13.75 -6.93
C VAL A 274 14.43 -13.67 -6.69
N SER A 275 13.65 -14.30 -7.55
CA SER A 275 12.17 -14.25 -7.53
C SER A 275 11.52 -15.29 -6.62
N SER A 276 12.25 -16.33 -6.22
CA SER A 276 11.75 -17.44 -5.40
C SER A 276 12.82 -17.96 -4.43
N GLY A 277 12.40 -18.81 -3.48
CA GLY A 277 13.32 -19.53 -2.59
C GLY A 277 14.00 -18.68 -1.51
N TRP A 278 13.54 -17.45 -1.28
CA TRP A 278 14.12 -16.56 -0.29
C TRP A 278 13.29 -16.50 1.00
N ILE A 279 13.97 -16.40 2.15
CA ILE A 279 13.38 -16.19 3.48
C ILE A 279 13.68 -14.77 3.97
N TRP A 280 12.82 -14.20 4.81
CA TRP A 280 13.11 -12.95 5.51
C TRP A 280 14.22 -13.16 6.56
N LEU A 281 15.20 -12.26 6.57
CA LEU A 281 16.30 -12.25 7.56
C LEU A 281 15.99 -11.25 8.68
#